data_AF-A0A954VMS2-F1
#
_entry.id   AF-A0A954VMS2-F1
#
_cell.length_a   1.000
_cell.length_b   1.000
_cell.length_c   1.000
_cell.angle_alpha   90.00
_cell.angle_beta   90.00
_cell.angle_gamma   90.00
#
_symmetry.space_group_name_H-M   'P 1'
#
loop_
_entity.id
_entity.type
_entity.pdbx_description
1 polymer ?
#
loop_
_entity_poly.entity_id
_entity_poly.type
_entity_poly.pdbx_seq_one_letter_code
_entity_poly.pdbx_strand_id
1 'polypeptide(L)'
;MMDQNVRHAAGSPSSRFSPGEQISLPPVLANRDHFVSPGRRDKSAVGEVSVSVPLRLYSYVHDLRGTRVRPMQTYAVAQAVEHASATRLKIQLCDDAGLQSNQDLHGAFKHFYQLFCQLLGNPIGVFVSVETIQQRHMGLGSSSAELLAFLIGLNRAVGTPFTWQELRLLLCWNFVERDLDQPEFVVPAATAGCAFVAGMYGGLTVLGPAYELVAACPIPSDVRIVSYIPHARLRNSRSGPPPTPYFQPFPATMADAEGKQMKLRDELFFAETLPAVQCG
;
A
#
# COMPACT_ATOMS: atom_id res chain seq x y z
N MET A 1 -20.10 43.41 -3.26
CA MET A 1 -19.78 42.57 -2.10
C MET A 1 -20.08 41.13 -2.47
N MET A 2 -19.09 40.39 -2.95
CA MET A 2 -19.17 38.96 -3.23
C MET A 2 -18.01 38.31 -2.48
N ASP A 3 -18.36 37.45 -1.54
CA ASP A 3 -17.45 36.80 -0.61
C ASP A 3 -16.63 35.73 -1.34
N GLN A 4 -15.33 36.01 -1.48
CA GLN A 4 -14.32 35.03 -1.87
C GLN A 4 -13.91 34.26 -0.61
N ASN A 5 -14.44 33.06 -0.42
CA ASN A 5 -13.92 32.12 0.57
C ASN A 5 -13.82 30.70 -0.04
N VAL A 6 -13.02 30.59 -1.11
CA VAL A 6 -12.35 29.34 -1.46
C VAL A 6 -10.95 29.45 -0.90
N ARG A 7 -10.76 29.00 0.35
CA ARG A 7 -9.43 28.89 0.95
C ARG A 7 -8.71 27.72 0.28
N HIS A 8 -7.86 28.02 -0.71
CA HIS A 8 -6.74 27.14 -1.04
C HIS A 8 -5.80 27.11 0.17
N ALA A 9 -5.93 26.07 1.00
CA ALA A 9 -5.02 25.83 2.11
C ALA A 9 -3.67 25.34 1.57
N ALA A 10 -2.84 26.26 1.07
CA ALA A 10 -1.40 26.09 0.97
C ALA A 10 -0.77 26.40 2.34
N GLY A 11 -1.10 25.58 3.34
CA GLY A 11 -0.40 25.56 4.62
C GLY A 11 0.55 24.36 4.64
N SER A 12 1.77 24.53 5.14
CA SER A 12 2.62 23.39 5.51
C SER A 12 1.76 22.46 6.39
N PRO A 13 1.52 21.19 6.02
CA PRO A 13 0.76 20.30 6.87
C PRO A 13 1.46 20.21 8.22
N SER A 14 0.70 20.19 9.32
CA SER A 14 1.25 19.82 10.61
C SER A 14 2.02 18.50 10.45
N SER A 15 3.21 18.42 11.02
CA SER A 15 4.16 17.31 10.79
C SER A 15 3.63 15.94 11.24
N ARG A 16 2.65 15.92 12.15
CA ARG A 16 1.93 14.76 12.67
C ARG A 16 0.48 15.14 12.98
N PHE A 17 -0.41 14.17 13.02
CA PHE A 17 -1.83 14.35 13.35
C PHE A 17 -2.45 13.04 13.87
N SER A 18 -3.59 13.14 14.56
CA SER A 18 -4.27 11.96 15.09
C SER A 18 -4.95 11.19 13.95
N PRO A 19 -5.03 9.86 14.02
CA PRO A 19 -5.88 9.08 13.13
C PRO A 19 -7.27 9.72 12.95
N GLY A 20 -7.75 9.83 11.70
CA GLY A 20 -9.05 10.39 11.36
C GLY A 20 -9.12 11.92 11.18
N GLU A 21 -8.11 12.69 11.57
CA GLU A 21 -8.19 14.16 11.51
C GLU A 21 -8.04 14.75 10.09
N GLN A 22 -7.10 14.24 9.30
CA GLN A 22 -6.78 14.78 7.97
C GLN A 22 -7.25 13.87 6.84
N ILE A 23 -8.56 13.61 6.81
CA ILE A 23 -9.21 12.85 5.74
C ILE A 23 -9.46 13.74 4.52
N SER A 24 -9.01 13.28 3.36
CA SER A 24 -9.22 13.90 2.06
C SER A 24 -10.13 13.04 1.19
N LEU A 25 -11.25 13.61 0.74
CA LEU A 25 -12.14 12.97 -0.22
C LEU A 25 -11.72 13.30 -1.65
N PRO A 26 -11.44 12.28 -2.48
CA PRO A 26 -11.24 12.48 -3.92
C PRO A 26 -12.46 13.19 -4.55
N PRO A 27 -12.28 14.11 -5.51
CA PRO A 27 -13.40 14.83 -6.13
C PRO A 27 -14.51 13.94 -6.69
N VAL A 28 -14.15 12.76 -7.23
CA VAL A 28 -15.13 11.78 -7.73
C VAL A 28 -16.03 11.19 -6.64
N LEU A 29 -15.58 11.23 -5.38
CA LEU A 29 -16.33 10.78 -4.21
C LEU A 29 -17.05 11.91 -3.47
N ALA A 30 -16.72 13.17 -3.76
CA ALA A 30 -17.27 14.34 -3.06
C ALA A 30 -18.78 14.56 -3.32
N ASN A 31 -19.29 14.09 -4.45
CA ASN A 31 -20.68 14.29 -4.88
C ASN A 31 -21.51 12.99 -4.85
N ARG A 32 -21.05 11.94 -4.15
CA ARG A 32 -21.83 10.69 -4.04
C ARG A 32 -22.88 10.83 -2.95
N ASP A 33 -24.16 10.86 -3.35
CA ASP A 33 -25.33 10.83 -2.45
C ASP A 33 -25.53 9.49 -1.72
N HIS A 34 -24.64 8.51 -1.92
CA HIS A 34 -24.79 7.15 -1.43
C HIS A 34 -23.54 6.69 -0.68
N PHE A 35 -23.34 7.24 0.50
CA PHE A 35 -22.83 6.42 1.59
C PHE A 35 -23.97 5.54 2.06
N VAL A 36 -23.74 4.23 2.16
CA VAL A 36 -24.76 3.23 2.46
C VAL A 36 -25.63 3.72 3.60
N SER A 37 -26.96 3.79 3.39
CA SER A 37 -27.87 4.17 4.47
C SER A 37 -27.56 3.30 5.70
N PRO A 38 -27.35 3.92 6.88
CA PRO A 38 -26.96 3.18 8.08
C PRO A 38 -27.84 1.95 8.27
N GLY A 39 -27.23 0.77 8.39
CA GLY A 39 -27.94 -0.49 8.65
C GLY A 39 -28.30 -1.34 7.42
N ARG A 40 -27.99 -0.91 6.18
CA ARG A 40 -28.15 -1.77 5.01
C ARG A 40 -26.91 -2.67 4.85
N ARG A 41 -26.83 -3.78 5.60
CA ARG A 41 -25.92 -4.88 5.23
C ARG A 41 -26.35 -5.33 3.85
N ASP A 42 -25.48 -5.17 2.85
CA ASP A 42 -25.72 -5.79 1.55
C ASP A 42 -25.83 -7.31 1.76
N LYS A 43 -26.69 -7.97 0.98
CA LYS A 43 -26.86 -9.43 1.02
C LYS A 43 -25.56 -10.18 0.72
N SER A 44 -24.57 -9.48 0.15
CA SER A 44 -23.23 -9.99 -0.12
C SER A 44 -22.26 -9.91 1.08
N ALA A 45 -22.68 -9.35 2.22
CA ALA A 45 -21.86 -9.26 3.42
C ALA A 45 -21.56 -10.66 3.97
N VAL A 46 -20.27 -11.00 4.04
CA VAL A 46 -19.80 -12.34 4.42
C VAL A 46 -19.44 -12.44 5.91
N GLY A 47 -19.33 -11.31 6.62
CA GLY A 47 -19.04 -11.24 8.06
C GLY A 47 -17.58 -11.58 8.42
N GLU A 48 -16.90 -12.40 7.62
CA GLU A 48 -15.50 -12.76 7.74
C GLU A 48 -14.86 -12.83 6.35
N VAL A 49 -13.66 -12.28 6.18
CA VAL A 49 -12.93 -12.24 4.91
C VAL A 49 -11.45 -12.44 5.15
N SER A 50 -10.81 -13.31 4.36
CA SER A 50 -9.35 -13.44 4.32
C SER A 50 -8.79 -12.79 3.06
N VAL A 51 -7.80 -11.90 3.24
CA VAL A 51 -7.20 -11.12 2.16
C VAL A 51 -5.70 -11.35 2.12
N SER A 52 -5.19 -11.76 0.95
CA SER A 52 -3.75 -11.85 0.69
C SER A 52 -3.35 -10.82 -0.36
N VAL A 53 -2.45 -9.91 0.02
CA VAL A 53 -1.92 -8.88 -0.87
C VAL A 53 -0.46 -9.15 -1.19
N PRO A 54 -0.08 -9.19 -2.48
CA PRO A 54 1.31 -9.39 -2.88
C PRO A 54 2.19 -8.20 -2.50
N LEU A 55 3.50 -8.43 -2.45
CA LEU A 55 4.45 -7.33 -2.35
C LEU A 55 4.56 -6.62 -3.70
N ARG A 56 5.29 -5.50 -3.72
CA ARG A 56 5.45 -4.70 -4.93
C ARG A 56 6.86 -4.18 -5.13
N LEU A 57 7.25 -4.04 -6.38
CA LEU A 57 8.49 -3.39 -6.79
C LEU A 57 8.18 -2.18 -7.67
N TYR A 58 8.77 -1.03 -7.34
CA TYR A 58 8.78 0.12 -8.22
C TYR A 58 9.76 -0.14 -9.37
N SER A 59 9.27 -0.06 -10.59
CA SER A 59 10.12 -0.10 -11.78
C SER A 59 10.56 1.31 -12.19
N TYR A 60 9.70 2.31 -11.96
CA TYR A 60 9.97 3.70 -12.34
C TYR A 60 9.13 4.70 -11.54
N VAL A 61 9.68 5.87 -11.24
CA VAL A 61 8.95 7.05 -10.73
C VAL A 61 9.48 8.31 -11.43
N HIS A 62 8.58 9.05 -12.08
CA HIS A 62 8.92 10.25 -12.86
C HIS A 62 8.94 11.51 -11.99
N ASP A 63 10.10 11.89 -11.47
CA ASP A 63 10.24 13.00 -10.50
C ASP A 63 9.63 12.70 -9.12
N LEU A 64 10.52 12.35 -8.18
CA LEU A 64 10.19 12.06 -6.79
C LEU A 64 9.60 13.27 -6.03
N ARG A 65 9.79 14.50 -6.50
CA ARG A 65 9.17 15.68 -5.85
C ARG A 65 7.65 15.62 -5.98
N GLY A 66 7.15 15.08 -7.10
CA GLY A 66 5.72 14.93 -7.35
C GLY A 66 5.01 13.96 -6.40
N THR A 67 5.73 13.09 -5.68
CA THR A 67 5.15 12.17 -4.67
C THR A 67 4.86 12.85 -3.33
N ARG A 68 5.33 14.11 -3.15
CA ARG A 68 5.11 14.90 -1.93
C ARG A 68 3.95 15.88 -2.04
N VAL A 69 3.44 16.08 -3.26
CA VAL A 69 2.30 16.95 -3.54
C VAL A 69 1.04 16.10 -3.50
N ARG A 70 -0.05 16.65 -2.93
CA ARG A 70 -1.38 16.01 -2.93
C ARG A 70 -2.38 16.85 -3.73
N PRO A 71 -3.10 16.26 -4.69
CA PRO A 71 -2.89 14.90 -5.17
C PRO A 71 -1.55 14.77 -5.91
N MET A 72 -1.03 13.55 -6.04
CA MET A 72 0.27 13.27 -6.65
C MET A 72 0.41 13.90 -8.05
N GLN A 73 1.58 14.46 -8.37
CA GLN A 73 1.85 15.13 -9.66
C GLN A 73 2.93 14.42 -10.50
N THR A 74 3.13 13.12 -10.29
CA THR A 74 4.14 12.29 -10.96
C THR A 74 3.50 11.08 -11.64
N TYR A 75 4.27 10.37 -12.46
CA TYR A 75 3.95 9.07 -13.00
C TYR A 75 4.77 8.00 -12.30
N ALA A 76 4.21 6.80 -12.12
CA ALA A 76 4.94 5.69 -11.57
C ALA A 76 4.55 4.37 -12.21
N VAL A 77 5.52 3.46 -12.27
CA VAL A 77 5.35 2.09 -12.76
C VAL A 77 5.75 1.14 -11.64
N ALA A 78 4.90 0.17 -11.32
CA ALA A 78 5.22 -0.87 -10.37
C ALA A 78 4.64 -2.21 -10.78
N GLN A 79 5.24 -3.28 -10.26
CA GLN A 79 4.82 -4.65 -10.48
C GLN A 79 4.49 -5.35 -9.16
N ALA A 80 3.46 -6.20 -9.20
CA ALA A 80 3.10 -7.10 -8.11
C ALA A 80 4.00 -8.34 -8.13
N VAL A 81 4.40 -8.77 -6.93
CA VAL A 81 5.40 -9.80 -6.75
C VAL A 81 4.98 -10.74 -5.64
N GLU A 82 4.86 -12.03 -5.94
CA GLU A 82 4.68 -13.05 -4.92
C GLU A 82 5.94 -13.17 -4.08
N HIS A 83 5.75 -13.15 -2.78
CA HIS A 83 6.81 -13.44 -1.84
C HIS A 83 6.23 -14.33 -0.76
N ALA A 84 7.06 -15.22 -0.19
CA ALA A 84 6.68 -15.99 0.99
C ALA A 84 6.22 -15.11 2.17
N SER A 85 6.55 -13.82 2.12
CA SER A 85 6.22 -12.78 3.09
C SER A 85 5.02 -11.92 2.70
N ALA A 86 4.20 -12.36 1.73
CA ALA A 86 3.00 -11.63 1.34
C ALA A 86 2.11 -11.33 2.56
N THR A 87 1.49 -10.16 2.55
CA THR A 87 0.65 -9.76 3.67
C THR A 87 -0.66 -10.54 3.63
N ARG A 88 -0.99 -11.15 4.76
CA ARG A 88 -2.25 -11.88 4.96
C ARG A 88 -2.97 -11.35 6.19
N LEU A 89 -4.17 -10.85 5.96
CA LEU A 89 -5.06 -10.35 6.99
C LEU A 89 -6.38 -11.10 6.93
N LYS A 90 -6.94 -11.40 8.09
CA LYS A 90 -8.31 -11.86 8.25
C LYS A 90 -9.11 -10.77 8.94
N ILE A 91 -10.23 -10.38 8.35
CA ILE A 91 -11.12 -9.32 8.85
C ILE A 91 -12.46 -9.95 9.22
N GLN A 92 -12.90 -9.73 10.45
CA GLN A 92 -14.18 -10.20 10.96
C GLN A 92 -15.01 -9.04 11.49
N LEU A 93 -16.31 -9.01 11.18
CA LEU A 93 -17.24 -8.07 11.80
C LEU A 93 -17.62 -8.52 13.20
N CYS A 94 -17.67 -7.57 14.12
CA CYS A 94 -18.04 -7.78 15.51
C CYS A 94 -19.27 -6.95 15.87
N ASP A 95 -19.94 -7.33 16.97
CA ASP A 95 -21.09 -6.59 17.48
C ASP A 95 -20.66 -5.28 18.17
N ASP A 96 -19.53 -5.30 18.88
CA ASP A 96 -18.97 -4.13 19.55
C ASP A 96 -18.28 -3.20 18.55
N ALA A 97 -18.74 -1.95 18.47
CA ALA A 97 -18.13 -0.93 17.62
C ALA A 97 -16.66 -0.69 18.03
N GLY A 98 -15.78 -0.61 17.03
CA GLY A 98 -14.36 -0.37 17.26
C GLY A 98 -13.46 -1.27 16.43
N LEU A 99 -12.16 -0.96 16.49
CA LEU A 99 -11.11 -1.71 15.84
C LEU A 99 -10.33 -2.53 16.88
N GLN A 100 -10.48 -3.84 16.82
CA GLN A 100 -9.81 -4.83 17.67
C GLN A 100 -8.82 -5.65 16.83
N SER A 101 -7.81 -6.26 17.47
CA SER A 101 -6.81 -7.05 16.75
C SER A 101 -6.10 -8.07 17.66
N ASN A 102 -5.59 -9.14 17.05
CA ASN A 102 -4.74 -10.13 17.73
C ASN A 102 -3.33 -9.63 18.05
N GLN A 103 -2.96 -8.44 17.57
CA GLN A 103 -1.70 -7.75 17.83
C GLN A 103 -1.86 -6.22 17.74
N ASP A 104 -0.85 -5.47 18.15
CA ASP A 104 -0.85 -4.01 18.06
C ASP A 104 -0.91 -3.52 16.61
N LEU A 105 -1.99 -2.82 16.26
CA LEU A 105 -2.12 -2.12 14.98
C LEU A 105 -1.56 -0.70 15.08
N HIS A 106 -0.73 -0.32 14.11
CA HIS A 106 -0.18 1.04 14.05
C HIS A 106 -1.24 2.08 13.65
N GLY A 107 -0.97 3.36 13.95
CA GLY A 107 -1.90 4.48 13.74
C GLY A 107 -2.55 4.55 12.35
N ALA A 108 -1.86 4.12 11.28
CA ALA A 108 -2.44 4.10 9.94
C ALA A 108 -3.67 3.17 9.81
N PHE A 109 -3.74 2.03 10.50
CA PHE A 109 -4.94 1.18 10.52
C PHE A 109 -6.14 1.94 11.12
N LYS A 110 -5.91 2.62 12.25
CA LYS A 110 -6.94 3.43 12.92
C LYS A 110 -7.42 4.55 11.99
N HIS A 111 -6.49 5.19 11.27
CA HIS A 111 -6.81 6.26 10.33
C HIS A 111 -7.72 5.74 9.20
N PHE A 112 -7.38 4.61 8.59
CA PHE A 112 -8.19 3.99 7.55
C PHE A 112 -9.53 3.44 8.06
N TYR A 113 -9.58 2.94 9.30
CA TYR A 113 -10.83 2.54 9.95
C TYR A 113 -11.77 3.73 10.16
N GLN A 114 -11.26 4.85 10.67
CA GLN A 114 -12.06 6.07 10.86
C GLN A 114 -12.52 6.65 9.52
N LEU A 115 -11.65 6.67 8.52
CA LEU A 115 -12.02 7.01 7.14
C LEU A 115 -13.19 6.16 6.67
N PHE A 116 -13.06 4.83 6.79
CA PHE A 116 -14.08 3.90 6.34
C PHE A 116 -15.41 4.09 7.09
N CYS A 117 -15.38 4.26 8.43
CA CYS A 117 -16.58 4.51 9.22
C CYS A 117 -17.24 5.85 8.88
N GLN A 118 -16.45 6.90 8.65
CA GLN A 118 -16.97 8.20 8.22
C GLN A 118 -17.70 8.09 6.87
N LEU A 119 -17.15 7.30 5.94
CA LEU A 119 -17.77 7.01 4.65
C LEU A 119 -18.94 6.02 4.76
N LEU A 120 -19.11 5.26 5.84
CA LEU A 120 -20.32 4.47 6.06
C LEU A 120 -21.41 5.26 6.79
N GLY A 121 -21.05 6.36 7.45
CA GLY A 121 -21.94 7.15 8.29
C GLY A 121 -22.19 6.53 9.67
N ASN A 122 -21.61 5.38 9.97
CA ASN A 122 -21.72 4.72 11.28
C ASN A 122 -20.45 3.92 11.64
N PRO A 123 -20.06 3.88 12.93
CA PRO A 123 -19.03 2.97 13.40
C PRO A 123 -19.43 1.51 13.19
N ILE A 124 -18.45 0.66 12.88
CA ILE A 124 -18.62 -0.79 12.75
C ILE A 124 -17.68 -1.52 13.70
N GLY A 125 -18.09 -2.67 14.23
CA GLY A 125 -17.19 -3.53 14.99
C GLY A 125 -16.32 -4.37 14.05
N VAL A 126 -15.00 -4.36 14.24
CA VAL A 126 -14.06 -5.11 13.41
C VAL A 126 -12.97 -5.73 14.27
N PHE A 127 -12.71 -7.02 14.06
CA PHE A 127 -11.53 -7.72 14.54
C PHE A 127 -10.59 -8.05 13.38
N VAL A 128 -9.31 -7.68 13.53
CA VAL A 128 -8.25 -7.95 12.55
C VAL A 128 -7.33 -9.03 13.10
N SER A 129 -7.22 -10.15 12.40
CA SER A 129 -6.13 -11.10 12.64
C SER A 129 -5.04 -10.89 11.61
N VAL A 130 -3.83 -10.63 12.06
CA VAL A 130 -2.67 -10.56 11.17
C VAL A 130 -1.95 -11.90 11.18
N GLU A 131 -1.86 -12.54 10.03
CA GLU A 131 -1.35 -13.92 9.90
C GLU A 131 0.10 -13.96 9.45
N THR A 132 0.51 -13.03 8.58
CA THR A 132 1.88 -13.00 8.05
C THR A 132 2.31 -11.58 7.77
N ILE A 133 3.39 -11.17 8.45
CA ILE A 133 4.18 -9.99 8.08
C ILE A 133 5.64 -10.38 8.25
N GLN A 134 6.31 -10.74 7.16
CA GLN A 134 7.75 -10.93 7.20
C GLN A 134 8.43 -9.79 6.44
N GLN A 135 9.43 -9.17 7.05
CA GLN A 135 10.27 -8.12 6.49
C GLN A 135 9.61 -6.75 6.23
N ARG A 136 9.38 -5.99 7.31
CA ARG A 136 9.01 -4.56 7.23
C ARG A 136 10.21 -3.70 6.80
N HIS A 137 9.93 -2.56 6.18
CA HIS A 137 10.91 -1.50 5.85
C HIS A 137 12.07 -1.92 4.93
N MET A 138 11.86 -2.94 4.08
CA MET A 138 12.82 -3.39 3.06
C MET A 138 12.60 -2.75 1.69
N GLY A 139 11.71 -1.76 1.59
CA GLY A 139 11.36 -1.13 0.32
C GLY A 139 10.38 -1.93 -0.55
N LEU A 140 9.82 -3.03 -0.05
CA LEU A 140 8.88 -3.92 -0.77
C LEU A 140 7.39 -3.54 -0.62
N GLY A 141 7.09 -2.44 0.09
CA GLY A 141 5.71 -1.95 0.23
C GLY A 141 4.86 -2.71 1.26
N SER A 142 5.46 -3.24 2.32
CA SER A 142 4.73 -3.96 3.38
C SER A 142 3.61 -3.12 4.01
N SER A 143 3.89 -1.85 4.39
CA SER A 143 2.87 -0.97 4.99
C SER A 143 1.69 -0.74 4.05
N SER A 144 1.97 -0.52 2.76
CA SER A 144 0.92 -0.37 1.75
C SER A 144 0.12 -1.65 1.53
N ALA A 145 0.77 -2.82 1.61
CA ALA A 145 0.10 -4.11 1.47
C ALA A 145 -0.82 -4.41 2.67
N GLU A 146 -0.38 -4.12 3.90
CA GLU A 146 -1.19 -4.18 5.13
C GLU A 146 -2.45 -3.31 5.02
N LEU A 147 -2.29 -2.05 4.65
CA LEU A 147 -3.42 -1.11 4.55
C LEU A 147 -4.36 -1.44 3.38
N LEU A 148 -3.82 -1.94 2.26
CA LEU A 148 -4.61 -2.42 1.14
C LEU A 148 -5.44 -3.65 1.53
N ALA A 149 -4.82 -4.64 2.16
CA ALA A 149 -5.49 -5.85 2.63
C ALA A 149 -6.61 -5.49 3.60
N PHE A 150 -6.34 -4.55 4.51
CA PHE A 150 -7.30 -4.07 5.49
C PHE A 150 -8.51 -3.42 4.83
N LEU A 151 -8.30 -2.47 3.92
CA LEU A 151 -9.40 -1.74 3.31
C LEU A 151 -10.23 -2.61 2.36
N ILE A 152 -9.59 -3.53 1.62
CA ILE A 152 -10.29 -4.54 0.82
C ILE A 152 -11.14 -5.45 1.71
N GLY A 153 -10.55 -5.95 2.80
CA GLY A 153 -11.23 -6.85 3.73
C GLY A 153 -12.41 -6.17 4.41
N LEU A 154 -12.26 -4.92 4.86
CA LEU A 154 -13.37 -4.10 5.38
C LEU A 154 -14.47 -3.95 4.33
N ASN A 155 -14.11 -3.53 3.12
CA ASN A 155 -15.05 -3.35 2.03
C ASN A 155 -15.83 -4.63 1.76
N ARG A 156 -15.15 -5.77 1.67
CA ARG A 156 -15.79 -7.06 1.40
C ARG A 156 -16.65 -7.54 2.56
N ALA A 157 -16.19 -7.39 3.81
CA ALA A 157 -16.88 -7.87 5.00
C ALA A 157 -18.25 -7.19 5.17
N VAL A 158 -18.35 -5.89 4.86
CA VAL A 158 -19.60 -5.13 4.94
C VAL A 158 -20.46 -5.17 3.67
N GLY A 159 -20.03 -5.91 2.63
CA GLY A 159 -20.81 -6.10 1.41
C GLY A 159 -20.48 -5.16 0.25
N THR A 160 -19.21 -4.82 0.08
CA THR A 160 -18.61 -4.09 -1.06
C THR A 160 -19.25 -2.73 -1.41
N PRO A 161 -19.38 -1.80 -0.46
CA PRO A 161 -19.95 -0.47 -0.70
C PRO A 161 -19.10 0.42 -1.63
N PHE A 162 -17.80 0.15 -1.73
CA PHE A 162 -16.87 0.90 -2.58
C PHE A 162 -16.36 0.04 -3.73
N THR A 163 -16.30 0.65 -4.92
CA THR A 163 -15.68 0.05 -6.11
C THR A 163 -14.15 0.05 -5.99
N TRP A 164 -13.47 -0.76 -6.81
CA TRP A 164 -12.00 -0.79 -6.86
C TRP A 164 -11.37 0.56 -7.16
N GLN A 165 -11.98 1.36 -8.04
CA GLN A 165 -11.52 2.71 -8.34
C GLN A 165 -11.58 3.60 -7.11
N GLU A 166 -12.63 3.48 -6.30
CA GLU A 166 -12.86 4.29 -5.11
C GLU A 166 -11.91 3.89 -3.99
N LEU A 167 -11.76 2.58 -3.72
CA LEU A 167 -10.79 2.07 -2.75
C LEU A 167 -9.38 2.55 -3.08
N ARG A 168 -8.99 2.50 -4.36
CA ARG A 168 -7.70 2.98 -4.83
C ARG A 168 -7.49 4.46 -4.53
N LEU A 169 -8.48 5.30 -4.86
CA LEU A 169 -8.39 6.73 -4.63
C LEU A 169 -8.40 7.05 -3.13
N LEU A 170 -9.23 6.37 -2.33
CA LEU A 170 -9.26 6.51 -0.88
C LEU A 170 -7.90 6.19 -0.25
N LEU A 171 -7.28 5.06 -0.62
CA LEU A 171 -5.94 4.68 -0.18
C LEU A 171 -4.90 5.72 -0.57
N CYS A 172 -4.86 6.12 -1.84
CA CYS A 172 -3.81 7.01 -2.33
C CYS A 172 -3.93 8.44 -1.78
N TRP A 173 -5.15 8.98 -1.68
CA TRP A 173 -5.38 10.33 -1.16
C TRP A 173 -5.17 10.43 0.36
N ASN A 174 -5.41 9.34 1.10
CA ASN A 174 -5.33 9.29 2.56
C ASN A 174 -4.14 8.48 3.07
N PHE A 175 -3.14 8.19 2.23
CA PHE A 175 -2.03 7.37 2.69
C PHE A 175 -1.26 8.09 3.79
N VAL A 176 -1.03 7.39 4.89
CA VAL A 176 -0.28 7.89 6.04
C VAL A 176 0.69 6.82 6.50
N GLU A 177 1.79 7.24 7.09
CA GLU A 177 2.75 6.35 7.74
C GLU A 177 2.64 6.53 9.25
N ARG A 178 3.12 5.51 9.98
CA ARG A 178 3.25 5.56 11.43
C ARG A 178 4.29 6.62 11.82
N ASP A 179 4.00 7.43 12.84
CA ASP A 179 5.02 8.23 13.50
C ASP A 179 5.93 7.32 14.34
N LEU A 180 7.24 7.41 14.13
CA LEU A 180 8.22 6.53 14.77
C LEU A 180 8.42 6.84 16.25
N ASP A 181 8.18 8.10 16.65
CA ASP A 181 8.41 8.59 18.01
C ASP A 181 7.14 8.49 18.86
N GLN A 182 5.97 8.67 18.24
CA GLN A 182 4.67 8.66 18.90
C GLN A 182 3.68 7.75 18.14
N PRO A 183 3.67 6.44 18.44
CA PRO A 183 2.95 5.41 17.68
C PRO A 183 1.43 5.63 17.52
N GLU A 184 0.84 6.46 18.38
CA GLU A 184 -0.56 6.88 18.38
C GLU A 184 -0.88 7.93 17.30
N PHE A 185 0.13 8.62 16.77
CA PHE A 185 0.00 9.60 15.69
C PHE A 185 0.41 9.02 14.33
N VAL A 186 0.00 9.74 13.28
CA VAL A 186 0.36 9.45 11.90
C VAL A 186 0.94 10.67 11.23
N VAL A 187 1.70 10.44 10.16
CA VAL A 187 2.31 11.49 9.34
C VAL A 187 1.90 11.34 7.88
N PRO A 188 1.78 12.44 7.11
CA PRO A 188 1.54 12.36 5.68
C PRO A 188 2.66 11.57 5.00
N ALA A 189 2.29 10.48 4.34
CA ALA A 189 3.25 9.66 3.62
C ALA A 189 3.53 10.22 2.22
N ALA A 190 4.79 10.17 1.78
CA ALA A 190 5.12 10.35 0.38
C ALA A 190 4.91 9.01 -0.34
N THR A 191 4.03 8.98 -1.35
CA THR A 191 3.81 7.79 -2.16
C THR A 191 3.55 8.17 -3.60
N ALA A 192 4.02 7.34 -4.53
CA ALA A 192 3.60 7.45 -5.92
C ALA A 192 2.30 6.66 -6.20
N GLY A 193 1.62 6.16 -5.15
CA GLY A 193 0.33 5.47 -5.22
C GLY A 193 0.40 4.04 -5.80
N CYS A 194 1.35 3.75 -6.69
CA CYS A 194 1.38 2.47 -7.38
C CYS A 194 1.77 1.29 -6.49
N ALA A 195 2.21 1.54 -5.25
CA ALA A 195 2.31 0.51 -4.23
C ALA A 195 0.96 -0.16 -3.91
N PHE A 196 -0.11 0.64 -3.85
CA PHE A 196 -1.47 0.13 -3.70
C PHE A 196 -1.96 -0.48 -5.00
N VAL A 197 -1.67 0.16 -6.14
CA VAL A 197 -2.23 -0.24 -7.42
C VAL A 197 -1.63 -1.55 -7.91
N ALA A 198 -0.31 -1.75 -7.81
CA ALA A 198 0.31 -3.02 -8.12
C ALA A 198 -0.26 -4.14 -7.23
N GLY A 199 -0.34 -3.89 -5.91
CA GLY A 199 -0.97 -4.84 -4.99
C GLY A 199 -2.40 -5.19 -5.39
N MET A 200 -3.20 -4.18 -5.76
CA MET A 200 -4.62 -4.27 -6.06
C MET A 200 -4.93 -5.00 -7.38
N TYR A 201 -4.26 -4.59 -8.47
CA TYR A 201 -4.55 -5.07 -9.82
C TYR A 201 -3.64 -6.22 -10.27
N GLY A 202 -2.57 -6.50 -9.54
CA GLY A 202 -1.56 -7.47 -9.94
C GLY A 202 -0.74 -6.98 -11.14
N GLY A 203 0.10 -7.87 -11.68
CA GLY A 203 0.87 -7.62 -12.90
C GLY A 203 1.72 -6.33 -12.85
N LEU A 204 1.85 -5.66 -13.99
CA LEU A 204 2.50 -4.37 -14.16
C LEU A 204 1.44 -3.26 -14.20
N THR A 205 1.63 -2.23 -13.40
CA THR A 205 0.69 -1.10 -13.30
C THR A 205 1.39 0.21 -13.58
N VAL A 206 0.71 1.08 -14.33
CA VAL A 206 1.14 2.43 -14.66
C VAL A 206 0.15 3.41 -14.06
N LEU A 207 0.64 4.29 -13.20
CA LEU A 207 -0.13 5.34 -12.56
C LEU A 207 0.30 6.71 -13.08
N GLY A 208 -0.67 7.55 -13.40
CA GLY A 208 -0.47 8.95 -13.73
C GLY A 208 -0.76 9.90 -12.57
N PRO A 209 -0.63 11.21 -12.79
CA PRO A 209 -1.01 12.25 -11.84
C PRO A 209 -2.42 12.05 -11.30
N ALA A 210 -2.66 12.60 -10.12
CA ALA A 210 -3.88 12.43 -9.35
C ALA A 210 -4.28 10.97 -9.08
N TYR A 211 -3.30 10.06 -9.15
CA TYR A 211 -3.48 8.63 -9.01
C TYR A 211 -4.41 8.05 -10.07
N GLU A 212 -4.31 8.51 -11.32
CA GLU A 212 -5.07 7.94 -12.45
C GLU A 212 -4.46 6.60 -12.88
N LEU A 213 -5.29 5.58 -13.15
CA LEU A 213 -4.82 4.28 -13.62
C LEU A 213 -4.68 4.41 -15.14
N VAL A 214 -3.45 4.45 -15.62
CA VAL A 214 -3.17 4.54 -17.05
C VAL A 214 -3.22 3.16 -17.68
N ALA A 215 -2.62 2.17 -17.02
CA ALA A 215 -2.64 0.79 -17.48
C ALA A 215 -2.46 -0.21 -16.33
N ALA A 216 -3.09 -1.37 -16.48
CA ALA A 216 -2.80 -2.57 -15.71
C ALA A 216 -2.64 -3.72 -16.70
N CYS A 217 -1.45 -4.30 -16.76
CA CYS A 217 -1.08 -5.31 -17.74
C CYS A 217 -0.63 -6.59 -17.00
N PRO A 218 -1.06 -7.78 -17.44
CA PRO A 218 -0.49 -9.01 -16.93
C PRO A 218 1.01 -9.05 -17.27
N ILE A 219 1.80 -9.63 -16.38
CA ILE A 219 3.21 -9.96 -16.68
C ILE A 219 3.23 -11.43 -17.14
N PRO A 220 4.02 -11.76 -18.18
CA PRO A 220 4.14 -13.14 -18.62
C PRO A 220 4.59 -14.08 -17.48
N SER A 221 3.97 -15.26 -17.40
CA SER A 221 4.17 -16.21 -16.31
C SER A 221 5.57 -16.82 -16.24
N ASP A 222 6.37 -16.65 -17.29
CA ASP A 222 7.77 -17.07 -17.39
C ASP A 222 8.75 -15.99 -16.88
N VAL A 223 8.27 -14.78 -16.59
CA VAL A 223 9.08 -13.75 -15.93
C VAL A 223 9.34 -14.15 -14.48
N ARG A 224 10.61 -14.10 -14.09
CA ARG A 224 11.07 -14.31 -12.72
C ARG A 224 11.80 -13.07 -12.25
N ILE A 225 11.53 -12.66 -11.03
CA ILE A 225 12.22 -11.53 -10.41
C ILE A 225 13.17 -12.07 -9.36
N VAL A 226 14.40 -11.60 -9.43
CA VAL A 226 15.41 -11.83 -8.40
C VAL A 226 15.63 -10.51 -7.66
N SER A 227 15.30 -10.49 -6.38
CA SER A 227 15.49 -9.32 -5.51
C SER A 227 16.62 -9.59 -4.50
N TYR A 228 17.39 -8.55 -4.21
CA TYR A 228 18.42 -8.55 -3.17
C TYR A 228 18.17 -7.43 -2.17
N ILE A 229 18.17 -7.78 -0.88
CA ILE A 229 18.02 -6.82 0.20
C ILE A 229 19.39 -6.60 0.85
N PRO A 230 19.97 -5.39 0.77
CA PRO A 230 21.29 -5.13 1.33
C PRO A 230 21.30 -5.20 2.86
N HIS A 231 22.35 -5.81 3.42
CA HIS A 231 22.54 -5.99 4.87
C HIS A 231 22.61 -4.64 5.62
N ALA A 232 22.08 -4.60 6.85
CA ALA A 232 21.97 -3.39 7.67
C ALA A 232 23.31 -2.67 7.94
N ARG A 233 24.45 -3.37 7.87
CA ARG A 233 25.80 -2.75 7.99
C ARG A 233 26.10 -1.75 6.86
N LEU A 234 25.46 -1.87 5.70
CA LEU A 234 25.56 -0.91 4.61
C LEU A 234 24.64 0.32 4.81
N ARG A 235 23.65 0.27 5.73
CA ARG A 235 22.74 1.40 5.97
C ARG A 235 23.40 2.58 6.70
N ASN A 236 24.48 2.33 7.44
CA ASN A 236 25.15 3.34 8.27
C ASN A 236 26.41 3.95 7.61
N SER A 237 26.85 3.46 6.45
CA SER A 237 27.93 4.10 5.71
C SER A 237 27.33 5.14 4.76
N ARG A 238 27.55 6.44 5.06
CA ARG A 238 27.24 7.55 4.12
C ARG A 238 28.00 7.41 2.80
N SER A 239 29.06 6.61 2.80
CA SER A 239 29.62 6.00 1.61
C SER A 239 28.81 4.74 1.28
N GLY A 240 27.91 4.84 0.29
CA GLY A 240 27.58 3.64 -0.48
C GLY A 240 28.87 2.94 -0.93
N PRO A 241 28.84 1.64 -1.30
CA PRO A 241 30.00 1.03 -1.91
C PRO A 241 30.49 1.93 -3.05
N PRO A 242 31.80 2.24 -3.15
CA PRO A 242 32.30 3.05 -4.24
C PRO A 242 31.82 2.42 -5.55
N PRO A 243 31.37 3.21 -6.54
CA PRO A 243 30.98 2.64 -7.82
C PRO A 243 32.18 1.84 -8.33
N THR A 244 32.09 0.51 -8.27
CA THR A 244 33.10 -0.33 -8.86
C THR A 244 33.06 -0.05 -10.37
N PRO A 245 34.21 0.00 -11.05
CA PRO A 245 34.27 0.23 -12.50
C PRO A 245 33.66 -0.92 -13.33
N TYR A 246 32.91 -1.83 -12.69
CA TYR A 246 32.30 -3.01 -13.27
C TYR A 246 30.77 -2.89 -13.22
N PHE A 247 30.21 -1.96 -14.00
CA PHE A 247 28.94 -2.23 -14.66
C PHE A 247 29.27 -3.10 -15.89
N GLN A 248 29.54 -4.38 -15.64
CA GLN A 248 29.39 -5.40 -16.68
C GLN A 248 27.93 -5.86 -16.60
N PRO A 249 27.17 -5.91 -17.71
CA PRO A 249 25.84 -6.49 -17.71
C PRO A 249 25.92 -7.90 -17.14
N PHE A 250 24.98 -8.27 -16.26
CA PHE A 250 24.89 -9.61 -15.69
C PHE A 250 24.97 -10.67 -16.81
N PRO A 251 26.02 -11.50 -16.87
CA PRO A 251 25.95 -12.73 -17.61
C PRO A 251 25.21 -13.71 -16.70
N ALA A 252 24.02 -14.11 -17.09
CA ALA A 252 23.31 -15.20 -16.45
C ALA A 252 24.04 -16.52 -16.76
N THR A 253 25.15 -16.81 -16.06
CA THR A 253 25.55 -18.17 -15.63
C THR A 253 26.74 -18.17 -14.67
N MET A 254 26.70 -19.20 -13.83
CA MET A 254 27.66 -19.70 -12.84
C MET A 254 29.15 -19.77 -13.23
N ALA A 255 29.99 -19.73 -12.16
CA ALA A 255 31.40 -20.13 -12.03
C ALA A 255 32.46 -19.41 -12.92
N ASP A 256 33.63 -19.10 -12.34
CA ASP A 256 34.77 -18.53 -13.08
C ASP A 256 35.60 -19.60 -13.80
N ALA A 257 36.53 -19.15 -14.66
CA ALA A 257 37.35 -19.98 -15.55
C ALA A 257 38.37 -20.89 -14.82
N GLU A 258 38.47 -20.76 -13.50
CA GLU A 258 39.28 -21.60 -12.62
C GLU A 258 38.40 -22.57 -11.79
N GLY A 259 37.08 -22.57 -12.03
CA GLY A 259 36.12 -23.44 -11.36
C GLY A 259 35.80 -23.02 -9.92
N LYS A 260 36.12 -21.79 -9.52
CA LYS A 260 35.92 -21.35 -8.14
C LYS A 260 34.51 -20.79 -7.94
N GLN A 261 33.70 -21.52 -7.17
CA GLN A 261 32.40 -21.04 -6.73
C GLN A 261 32.53 -19.89 -5.73
N MET A 262 31.87 -18.77 -6.02
CA MET A 262 31.66 -17.70 -5.04
C MET A 262 30.56 -18.11 -4.05
N LYS A 263 30.85 -18.03 -2.74
CA LYS A 263 29.83 -18.18 -1.69
C LYS A 263 28.97 -16.92 -1.61
N LEU A 264 27.82 -16.93 -2.28
CA LEU A 264 26.69 -16.03 -2.03
C LEU A 264 25.72 -16.72 -1.06
N ARG A 265 25.45 -16.10 0.09
CA ARG A 265 24.37 -16.42 1.05
C ARG A 265 24.12 -15.18 1.93
N ASP A 266 22.90 -14.75 2.31
CA ASP A 266 21.51 -15.26 2.28
C ASP A 266 20.61 -13.99 2.22
N GLU A 267 19.66 -13.72 1.32
CA GLU A 267 18.56 -14.51 0.77
C GLU A 267 18.33 -14.05 -0.69
N LEU A 268 18.53 -14.95 -1.65
CA LEU A 268 18.06 -14.76 -3.02
C LEU A 268 16.60 -15.19 -3.07
N PHE A 269 15.70 -14.25 -3.30
CA PHE A 269 14.29 -14.57 -3.45
C PHE A 269 13.93 -14.65 -4.92
N PHE A 270 13.44 -15.83 -5.31
CA PHE A 270 12.73 -16.00 -6.56
C PHE A 270 11.29 -15.66 -6.31
N ALA A 271 10.81 -14.69 -7.08
CA ALA A 271 9.50 -14.13 -6.90
C ALA A 271 8.75 -14.22 -8.23
N GLU A 272 7.56 -14.82 -8.18
CA GLU A 272 6.68 -14.95 -9.34
C GLU A 272 5.80 -13.71 -9.46
N THR A 273 5.37 -13.40 -10.67
CA THR A 273 4.46 -12.28 -10.90
C THR A 273 3.03 -12.77 -10.72
N LEU A 274 2.23 -12.02 -9.98
CA LEU A 274 0.90 -12.48 -9.58
C LEU A 274 -0.23 -11.77 -10.33
N PRO A 275 -1.37 -12.47 -10.55
CA PRO A 275 -2.63 -11.80 -10.83
C PRO A 275 -3.05 -10.92 -9.63
N ALA A 276 -4.15 -10.18 -9.79
CA ALA A 276 -4.73 -9.31 -8.76
C ALA A 276 -4.91 -9.98 -7.39
N VAL A 277 -5.17 -9.17 -6.35
CA VAL A 277 -5.45 -9.62 -4.97
C VAL A 277 -6.42 -10.80 -4.95
N GLN A 278 -6.09 -11.83 -4.16
CA GLN A 278 -6.99 -12.94 -3.88
C GLN A 278 -7.74 -12.67 -2.57
N CYS A 279 -9.07 -12.81 -2.61
CA CYS A 279 -9.94 -12.76 -1.43
C CYS A 279 -10.70 -14.09 -1.35
N GLY A 280 -10.59 -14.76 -0.21
CA GLY A 280 -11.30 -16.00 0.13
C GLY A 280 -12.40 -15.74 1.14
#